data_AF-A0A0L0DMD7-F1
#
_entry.id   AF-A0A0L0DMD7-F1
#
_cell.length_a   1.000
_cell.length_b   1.000
_cell.length_c   1.000
_cell.angle_alpha   90.00
_cell.angle_beta   90.00
_cell.angle_gamma   90.00
#
_symmetry.space_group_name_H-M   'P 1'
#
loop_
_entity.id
_entity.type
_entity.pdbx_description
1 polymer ?
#
loop_
_entity_poly.entity_id
_entity_poly.type
_entity_poly.pdbx_seq_one_letter_code
_entity_poly.pdbx_strand_id
1 'polypeptide(L)'
;MSIIDLTHSPSPPPSPPASSTATGVASWTLDVATPVHDLFLHFDRLFFSDRLAESGVSVVWSKRMTLCAGLCEWRGPLGGCTIKLSEKLLQFRSRADLLSTLLHEMIHAYLFLDASVSNREDHGPIFCQHMRRINAATGLSITVYHSAAAPASSSAP
;
A
#
# COMPACT_ATOMS: atom_id res chain seq x y z
N MET A 1 -40.66 28.33 8.70
CA MET A 1 -39.58 28.20 9.71
C MET A 1 -39.32 26.71 9.88
N SER A 2 -38.16 26.28 9.39
CA SER A 2 -37.76 24.89 9.20
C SER A 2 -37.26 24.27 10.49
N ILE A 3 -37.67 23.03 10.79
CA ILE A 3 -36.92 22.13 11.66
C ILE A 3 -37.05 20.72 11.06
N ILE A 4 -36.02 20.28 10.36
CA ILE A 4 -35.83 18.88 9.96
C ILE A 4 -34.76 18.31 10.89
N ASP A 5 -35.15 17.21 11.54
CA ASP A 5 -34.36 16.41 12.46
C ASP A 5 -33.17 15.77 11.70
N LEU A 6 -31.94 16.13 12.08
CA LEU A 6 -30.69 15.61 11.51
C LEU A 6 -29.99 14.74 12.55
N THR A 7 -30.48 13.52 12.74
CA THR A 7 -29.74 12.44 13.40
C THR A 7 -29.53 11.28 12.42
N HIS A 8 -28.80 11.53 11.33
CA HIS A 8 -28.31 10.45 10.49
C HIS A 8 -26.96 9.98 11.03
N SER A 9 -26.99 8.93 11.86
CA SER A 9 -25.78 8.25 12.33
C SER A 9 -25.21 7.43 11.17
N PRO A 10 -23.90 7.51 10.86
CA PRO A 10 -23.31 6.73 9.77
C PRO A 10 -23.39 5.23 10.09
N SER A 11 -23.85 4.45 9.12
CA SER A 11 -23.90 2.98 9.24
C SER A 11 -22.47 2.41 9.29
N PRO A 12 -22.19 1.42 10.14
CA PRO A 12 -20.89 0.77 10.18
C PRO A 12 -20.61 0.07 8.83
N PRO A 13 -19.34 -0.02 8.41
CA PRO A 13 -18.98 -0.72 7.19
C PRO A 13 -19.40 -2.20 7.26
N PRO A 14 -19.75 -2.82 6.12
CA PRO A 14 -20.13 -4.22 6.09
C PRO A 14 -19.03 -5.09 6.67
N SER A 15 -19.41 -6.02 7.55
CA SER A 15 -18.47 -7.00 8.11
C SER A 15 -17.91 -7.88 6.98
N PRO A 16 -16.60 -8.19 7.00
CA PRO A 16 -16.01 -9.06 6.00
C PRO A 16 -16.67 -10.45 6.05
N PRO A 17 -16.88 -11.12 4.91
CA PRO A 17 -17.45 -12.46 4.89
C PRO A 17 -16.53 -13.44 5.65
N ALA A 18 -17.15 -14.25 6.50
CA ALA A 18 -16.47 -15.32 7.21
C ALA A 18 -16.26 -16.53 6.29
N SER A 19 -15.03 -17.06 6.28
CA SER A 19 -14.59 -18.43 5.93
C SER A 19 -13.54 -18.52 4.80
N SER A 20 -12.29 -18.64 5.25
CA SER A 20 -11.22 -19.54 4.80
C SER A 20 -11.11 -19.92 3.32
N THR A 21 -10.27 -19.19 2.60
CA THR A 21 -9.28 -19.77 1.68
C THR A 21 -8.01 -18.95 1.86
N ALA A 22 -6.86 -19.60 2.01
CA ALA A 22 -5.61 -18.90 2.31
C ALA A 22 -5.31 -17.89 1.20
N THR A 23 -5.51 -16.60 1.46
CA THR A 23 -5.10 -15.57 0.51
C THR A 23 -3.58 -15.43 0.64
N GLY A 24 -2.87 -16.27 -0.08
CA GLY A 24 -1.47 -16.05 -0.40
C GLY A 24 -1.37 -15.05 -1.55
N VAL A 25 -0.20 -14.46 -1.73
CA VAL A 25 0.07 -13.67 -2.94
C VAL A 25 -0.09 -14.58 -4.17
N ALA A 26 -0.92 -14.19 -5.14
CA ALA A 26 -1.14 -14.99 -6.33
C ALA A 26 0.19 -15.24 -7.06
N SER A 27 0.46 -16.48 -7.51
CA SER A 27 1.78 -16.88 -8.03
C SER A 27 2.34 -15.96 -9.13
N TRP A 28 1.48 -15.40 -9.98
CA TRP A 28 1.90 -14.50 -11.07
C TRP A 28 2.47 -13.17 -10.56
N THR A 29 2.08 -12.72 -9.36
CA THR A 29 2.65 -11.50 -8.75
C THR A 29 4.09 -11.71 -8.31
N LEU A 30 4.45 -12.97 -8.03
CA LEU A 30 5.80 -13.39 -7.68
C LEU A 30 6.70 -13.62 -8.91
N ASP A 31 6.13 -13.57 -10.12
CA ASP A 31 6.91 -13.55 -11.34
C ASP A 31 7.66 -12.21 -11.46
N VAL A 32 8.98 -12.29 -11.64
CA VAL A 32 9.87 -11.14 -11.82
C VAL A 32 9.56 -10.36 -13.10
N ALA A 33 9.00 -11.02 -14.11
CA ALA A 33 8.63 -10.42 -15.39
C ALA A 33 7.38 -9.52 -15.29
N THR A 34 6.56 -9.69 -14.26
CA THR A 34 5.33 -8.90 -14.09
C THR A 34 5.67 -7.42 -13.87
N PRO A 35 5.18 -6.50 -14.72
CA PRO A 35 5.40 -5.06 -14.58
C PRO A 35 4.84 -4.49 -13.26
N VAL A 36 5.51 -3.49 -12.69
CA VAL A 36 5.04 -2.85 -11.44
C VAL A 36 3.71 -2.12 -11.58
N HIS A 37 3.39 -1.65 -12.78
CA HIS A 37 2.09 -1.04 -13.05
C HIS A 37 0.95 -2.05 -12.90
N ASP A 38 1.14 -3.27 -13.40
CA ASP A 38 0.13 -4.34 -13.30
C ASP A 38 -0.04 -4.81 -11.86
N LEU A 39 1.06 -4.87 -11.09
CA LEU A 39 1.01 -5.11 -9.65
C LEU A 39 0.21 -4.02 -8.92
N PHE A 40 0.46 -2.75 -9.27
CA PHE A 40 -0.25 -1.62 -8.69
C PHE A 40 -1.75 -1.72 -8.95
N LEU A 41 -2.17 -1.92 -10.21
CA LEU A 41 -3.59 -2.05 -10.57
C LEU A 41 -4.25 -3.24 -9.85
N HIS A 42 -3.54 -4.36 -9.75
CA HIS A 42 -4.05 -5.54 -9.05
C HIS A 42 -4.26 -5.28 -7.56
N PHE A 43 -3.28 -4.69 -6.88
CA PHE A 43 -3.39 -4.39 -5.46
C PHE A 43 -4.36 -3.25 -5.16
N ASP A 44 -4.50 -2.27 -6.06
CA ASP A 44 -5.49 -1.20 -5.94
C ASP A 44 -6.90 -1.79 -5.89
N ARG A 45 -7.21 -2.67 -6.85
CA ARG A 45 -8.48 -3.42 -6.85
C ARG A 45 -8.67 -4.26 -5.60
N LEU A 46 -7.64 -5.00 -5.20
CA LEU A 46 -7.75 -5.99 -4.11
C LEU A 46 -7.86 -5.34 -2.73
N PHE A 47 -7.15 -4.24 -2.49
CA PHE A 47 -6.98 -3.68 -1.14
C PHE A 47 -7.48 -2.26 -0.97
N PHE A 48 -7.72 -1.52 -2.05
CA PHE A 48 -8.03 -0.09 -2.02
C PHE A 48 -9.27 0.28 -2.85
N SER A 49 -10.01 -0.71 -3.38
CA SER A 49 -11.26 -0.52 -4.12
C SER A 49 -11.12 0.40 -5.34
N ASP A 50 -10.03 0.25 -6.09
CA ASP A 50 -9.69 1.04 -7.29
C ASP A 50 -9.54 2.57 -7.05
N ARG A 51 -9.50 2.99 -5.78
CA ARG A 51 -9.46 4.41 -5.41
C ARG A 51 -8.14 5.09 -5.75
N LEU A 52 -7.03 4.37 -5.79
CA LEU A 52 -5.73 4.99 -6.05
C LEU A 52 -5.63 5.39 -7.52
N ALA A 53 -5.93 4.46 -8.44
CA ALA A 53 -5.90 4.73 -9.88
C ALA A 53 -6.95 5.80 -10.27
N GLU A 54 -8.17 5.72 -9.73
CA GLU A 54 -9.22 6.74 -9.97
C GLU A 54 -8.82 8.14 -9.49
N SER A 55 -8.00 8.22 -8.45
CA SER A 55 -7.52 9.49 -7.89
C SER A 55 -6.21 9.99 -8.54
N GLY A 56 -5.79 9.38 -9.66
CA GLY A 56 -4.60 9.77 -10.40
C GLY A 56 -3.27 9.34 -9.77
N VAL A 57 -3.27 8.42 -8.81
CA VAL A 57 -2.05 7.85 -8.26
C VAL A 57 -1.34 7.03 -9.34
N SER A 58 -0.03 7.18 -9.44
CA SER A 58 0.81 6.43 -10.39
C SER A 58 2.01 5.80 -9.71
N VAL A 59 2.57 4.75 -10.33
CA VAL A 59 3.80 4.08 -9.89
C VAL A 59 4.89 4.19 -10.95
N VAL A 60 6.11 4.54 -10.53
CA VAL A 60 7.27 4.69 -11.42
C VAL A 60 8.54 4.11 -10.80
N TRP A 61 9.44 3.62 -11.65
CA TRP A 61 10.81 3.30 -11.26
C TRP A 61 11.68 4.55 -11.21
N SER A 62 12.54 4.64 -10.19
CA SER A 62 13.57 5.66 -10.06
C SER A 62 14.96 5.04 -10.17
N LYS A 63 15.70 5.45 -11.21
CA LYS A 63 17.11 5.09 -11.45
C LYS A 63 18.09 5.78 -10.50
N ARG A 64 17.64 6.82 -9.79
CA ARG A 64 18.50 7.72 -9.00
C ARG A 64 18.22 7.69 -7.50
N MET A 65 17.08 7.15 -7.06
CA MET A 65 16.71 7.10 -5.65
C MET A 65 17.54 6.04 -4.90
N THR A 66 18.27 6.45 -3.88
CA THR A 66 19.17 5.56 -3.10
C THR A 66 19.01 5.68 -1.59
N LEU A 67 18.22 6.63 -1.08
CA LEU A 67 18.01 6.83 0.36
C LEU A 67 16.92 5.92 0.93
N CYS A 68 15.92 5.55 0.12
CA CYS A 68 14.83 4.66 0.49
C CYS A 68 14.44 3.77 -0.69
N ALA A 69 13.84 2.62 -0.40
CA ALA A 69 13.38 1.68 -1.43
C ALA A 69 12.07 2.14 -2.11
N GLY A 70 11.23 2.86 -1.38
CA GLY A 70 9.96 3.42 -1.84
C GLY A 70 9.77 4.85 -1.33
N LEU A 71 9.01 5.65 -2.10
CA LEU A 71 8.59 7.00 -1.70
C LEU A 71 7.24 7.33 -2.33
N CYS A 72 6.25 7.66 -1.51
CA CYS A 72 5.00 8.27 -1.95
C CYS A 72 5.12 9.81 -1.96
N GLU A 73 5.21 10.39 -3.16
CA GLU A 73 5.28 11.84 -3.35
C GLU A 73 3.89 12.42 -3.61
N TRP A 74 3.35 13.19 -2.65
CA TRP A 74 2.09 13.91 -2.82
C TRP A 74 2.25 15.09 -3.79
N ARG A 75 1.37 15.17 -4.80
CA ARG A 75 1.37 16.23 -5.83
C ARG A 75 0.21 17.22 -5.69
N GLY A 76 -0.60 17.09 -4.63
CA GLY A 76 -1.77 17.92 -4.41
C GLY A 76 -3.08 17.30 -4.90
N PRO A 77 -4.22 17.94 -4.60
CA PRO A 77 -5.55 17.36 -4.81
C PRO A 77 -5.90 16.97 -6.25
N LEU A 78 -5.30 17.64 -7.24
CA LEU A 78 -5.54 17.39 -8.66
C LEU A 78 -4.55 16.40 -9.29
N GLY A 79 -3.42 16.14 -8.61
CA GLY A 79 -2.32 15.32 -9.13
C GLY A 79 -2.08 14.02 -8.37
N GLY A 80 -2.85 13.78 -7.30
CA GLY A 80 -2.75 12.59 -6.45
C GLY A 80 -1.34 12.37 -5.88
N CYS A 81 -0.92 11.11 -5.85
CA CYS A 81 0.43 10.70 -5.45
C CYS A 81 1.23 10.14 -6.62
N THR A 82 2.56 10.19 -6.51
CA THR A 82 3.44 9.34 -7.30
C THR A 82 4.24 8.45 -6.38
N ILE A 83 4.01 7.14 -6.50
CA ILE A 83 4.79 6.11 -5.86
C ILE A 83 6.06 5.90 -6.69
N LYS A 84 7.21 6.20 -6.11
CA LYS A 84 8.53 5.96 -6.69
C LYS A 84 9.12 4.72 -6.05
N LEU A 85 9.62 3.79 -6.86
CA LEU A 85 10.36 2.60 -6.39
C LEU A 85 11.82 2.70 -6.82
N SER A 86 12.76 2.40 -5.93
CA SER A 86 14.20 2.49 -6.23
C SER A 86 14.63 1.27 -7.03
N GLU A 87 14.97 1.47 -8.31
CA GLU A 87 15.55 0.40 -9.13
C GLU A 87 16.86 -0.09 -8.52
N LYS A 88 17.72 0.83 -8.04
CA LYS A 88 19.02 0.50 -7.45
C LYS A 88 18.93 -0.37 -6.21
N LEU A 89 17.97 -0.11 -5.33
CA LEU A 89 17.82 -0.83 -4.07
C LEU A 89 16.99 -2.10 -4.22
N LEU A 90 16.00 -2.14 -5.13
CA LEU A 90 15.08 -3.26 -5.26
C LEU A 90 15.52 -4.31 -6.29
N GLN A 91 16.39 -3.98 -7.25
CA GLN A 91 16.86 -4.93 -8.27
C GLN A 91 17.59 -6.17 -7.69
N PHE A 92 18.13 -6.07 -6.48
CA PHE A 92 18.83 -7.17 -5.79
C PHE A 92 18.01 -7.76 -4.64
N ARG A 93 16.74 -7.37 -4.50
CA ARG A 93 15.87 -7.83 -3.42
C ARG A 93 14.94 -8.93 -3.92
N SER A 94 14.36 -9.65 -2.97
CA SER A 94 13.36 -10.65 -3.28
C SER A 94 12.14 -9.99 -3.96
N ARG A 95 11.38 -10.78 -4.72
CA ARG A 95 10.11 -10.28 -5.26
C ARG A 95 9.15 -9.89 -4.14
N ALA A 96 9.13 -10.62 -3.03
CA ALA A 96 8.30 -10.30 -1.87
C ALA A 96 8.66 -8.93 -1.25
N ASP A 97 9.94 -8.53 -1.26
CA ASP A 97 10.38 -7.22 -0.78
C ASP A 97 9.86 -6.10 -1.68
N LEU A 98 9.87 -6.32 -3.00
CA LEU A 98 9.28 -5.37 -3.95
C LEU A 98 7.78 -5.20 -3.69
N LEU A 99 7.04 -6.30 -3.55
CA LEU A 99 5.59 -6.27 -3.29
C LEU A 99 5.28 -5.59 -1.95
N SER A 100 6.05 -5.92 -0.91
CA SER A 100 5.89 -5.31 0.42
C SER A 100 6.20 -3.80 0.39
N THR A 101 7.23 -3.39 -0.35
CA THR A 101 7.58 -1.97 -0.54
C THR A 101 6.49 -1.23 -1.31
N LEU A 102 6.00 -1.80 -2.41
CA LEU A 102 4.92 -1.22 -3.19
C LEU A 102 3.66 -1.04 -2.33
N LEU A 103 3.24 -2.08 -1.60
CA LEU A 103 2.06 -2.02 -0.73
C LEU A 103 2.24 -1.01 0.41
N HIS A 104 3.44 -0.87 0.98
CA HIS A 104 3.75 0.18 1.96
C HIS A 104 3.43 1.57 1.39
N GLU A 105 3.96 1.89 0.22
CA GLU A 105 3.75 3.21 -0.40
C GLU A 105 2.30 3.40 -0.89
N MET A 106 1.60 2.31 -1.25
CA MET A 106 0.17 2.37 -1.59
C MET A 106 -0.71 2.68 -0.38
N ILE A 107 -0.35 2.20 0.82
CA ILE A 107 -1.04 2.59 2.06
C ILE A 107 -0.86 4.09 2.29
N HIS A 108 0.37 4.62 2.18
CA HIS A 108 0.60 6.06 2.26
C HIS A 108 -0.24 6.84 1.24
N ALA A 109 -0.22 6.42 -0.02
CA ALA A 109 -1.03 7.05 -1.07
C ALA A 109 -2.53 7.06 -0.72
N TYR A 110 -3.04 5.96 -0.18
CA TYR A 110 -4.44 5.88 0.25
C TYR A 110 -4.76 6.86 1.39
N LEU A 111 -3.88 6.95 2.39
CA LEU A 111 -4.05 7.90 3.51
C LEU A 111 -3.94 9.35 3.05
N PHE A 112 -3.14 9.64 2.01
CA PHE A 112 -3.07 10.98 1.45
C PHE A 112 -4.38 11.47 0.85
N LEU A 113 -5.18 10.55 0.30
CA LEU A 113 -6.50 10.84 -0.29
C LEU A 113 -7.59 11.03 0.76
N ASP A 114 -7.38 10.54 1.99
CA ASP A 114 -8.34 10.70 3.08
C ASP A 114 -8.13 12.04 3.78
N ALA A 115 -9.06 12.97 3.54
CA ALA A 115 -9.04 14.30 4.13
C ALA A 115 -9.15 14.28 5.67
N SER A 116 -9.72 13.21 6.24
CA SER A 116 -9.92 13.06 7.68
C SER A 116 -8.69 12.58 8.45
N VAL A 117 -7.66 12.10 7.73
CA VAL A 117 -6.42 11.63 8.35
C VAL A 117 -5.47 12.81 8.56
N SER A 118 -5.23 13.14 9.83
CA SER A 118 -4.15 14.03 10.25
C SER A 118 -2.82 13.28 10.25
N ASN A 119 -1.74 13.95 9.85
CA ASN A 119 -0.38 13.41 9.85
C ASN A 119 -0.20 12.19 8.92
N ARG A 120 -0.38 12.44 7.62
CA ARG A 120 -0.49 11.43 6.55
C ARG A 120 0.83 10.75 6.18
N GLU A 121 1.94 11.29 6.66
CA GLU A 121 3.30 10.77 6.43
C GLU A 121 3.73 9.75 7.49
N ASP A 122 3.02 9.71 8.64
CA ASP A 122 3.35 8.84 9.76
C ASP A 122 2.67 7.47 9.66
N HIS A 123 3.31 6.46 10.26
CA HIS A 123 2.76 5.12 10.39
C HIS A 123 1.78 4.99 11.58
N GLY A 124 0.83 5.91 11.67
CA GLY A 124 -0.18 5.97 12.73
C GLY A 124 -1.12 4.75 12.78
N PRO A 125 -2.11 4.76 13.69
CA PRO A 125 -3.03 3.63 13.89
C PRO A 125 -3.73 3.15 12.60
N ILE A 126 -4.09 4.07 11.70
CA ILE A 126 -4.77 3.75 10.43
C ILE A 126 -3.79 3.06 9.47
N PHE A 127 -2.57 3.57 9.31
CA PHE A 127 -1.53 2.89 8.52
C PHE A 127 -1.33 1.46 9.04
N CYS A 128 -1.14 1.32 10.35
CA CYS A 128 -0.91 0.03 10.99
C CYS A 128 -2.11 -0.93 10.81
N GLN A 129 -3.33 -0.42 10.77
CA GLN A 129 -4.52 -1.23 10.50
C GLN A 129 -4.50 -1.79 9.07
N HIS A 130 -4.23 -0.97 8.06
CA HIS A 130 -4.11 -1.42 6.67
C HIS A 130 -2.94 -2.40 6.50
N MET A 131 -1.78 -2.09 7.07
CA MET A 131 -0.60 -2.96 7.06
C MET A 131 -0.92 -4.36 7.61
N ARG A 132 -1.55 -4.44 8.79
CA ARG A 132 -1.93 -5.74 9.39
C ARG A 132 -2.95 -6.49 8.54
N ARG A 133 -3.97 -5.79 8.04
CA ARG A 133 -5.00 -6.40 7.17
C ARG A 133 -4.38 -7.02 5.92
N ILE A 134 -3.47 -6.30 5.26
CA ILE A 134 -2.83 -6.75 4.02
C ILE A 134 -1.82 -7.87 4.31
N ASN A 135 -1.01 -7.77 5.37
CA ASN A 135 -0.10 -8.86 5.76
C ASN A 135 -0.87 -10.16 6.04
N ALA A 136 -1.97 -10.08 6.79
CA ALA A 136 -2.82 -11.24 7.06
C ALA A 136 -3.43 -11.85 5.79
N ALA A 137 -3.76 -11.01 4.80
CA ALA A 137 -4.37 -11.43 3.55
C ALA A 137 -3.38 -11.79 2.44
N THR A 138 -2.06 -11.75 2.68
CA THR A 138 -1.05 -12.02 1.64
C THR A 138 0.08 -12.92 2.12
N GLY A 139 0.34 -12.96 3.43
CA GLY A 139 1.56 -13.55 3.99
C GLY A 139 2.82 -12.70 3.76
N LEU A 140 2.70 -11.49 3.21
CA LEU A 140 3.82 -10.55 3.08
C LEU A 140 4.17 -9.90 4.42
N SER A 141 5.34 -9.27 4.44
CA SER A 141 5.87 -8.58 5.63
C SER A 141 6.03 -7.09 5.35
N ILE A 142 4.90 -6.40 5.20
CA ILE A 142 4.89 -4.93 5.19
C ILE A 142 5.23 -4.47 6.61
N THR A 143 6.20 -3.57 6.73
CA THR A 143 6.62 -2.99 8.01
C THR A 143 6.44 -1.47 8.00
N VAL A 144 6.50 -0.84 9.18
CA VAL A 144 6.49 0.63 9.32
C VAL A 144 7.84 1.26 8.98
N TYR A 145 8.89 0.47 8.77
CA TYR A 145 10.22 1.00 8.48
C TYR A 145 10.40 1.17 6.98
N HIS A 146 10.86 2.35 6.56
CA HIS A 146 11.41 2.58 5.22
C HIS A 146 12.82 2.00 5.09
N SER A 147 13.02 0.74 5.48
CA SER A 147 14.36 0.14 5.43
C SER A 147 14.73 -0.22 3.99
N ALA A 148 15.89 0.26 3.56
CA ALA A 148 16.66 -0.41 2.51
C ALA A 148 17.21 -1.71 3.12
N ALA A 149 16.41 -2.79 3.00
CA ALA A 149 16.63 -4.13 3.53
C ALA A 149 16.12 -4.43 4.95
N ALA A 150 15.34 -5.51 5.08
CA ALA A 150 15.38 -6.33 6.28
C ALA A 150 16.76 -7.02 6.36
N PRO A 151 17.40 -7.10 7.55
CA PRO A 151 18.57 -7.96 7.70
C PRO A 151 18.17 -9.37 7.28
N ALA A 152 19.01 -10.02 6.47
CA ALA A 152 18.82 -11.40 6.06
C ALA A 152 18.51 -12.23 7.30
N SER A 153 17.42 -13.00 7.29
CA SER A 153 17.17 -13.97 8.33
C SER A 153 18.40 -14.87 8.41
N SER A 154 19.19 -14.70 9.46
CA SER A 154 20.26 -15.62 9.80
C SER A 154 19.60 -16.90 10.27
N SER A 155 19.21 -17.74 9.31
CA SER A 155 19.09 -19.17 9.56
C SER A 155 20.50 -19.73 9.57
N ALA A 156 21.07 -19.93 10.75
CA ALA A 156 21.91 -21.10 11.05
C ALA A 156 22.47 -21.04 12.48
N PRO A 157 22.82 -22.20 13.07
CA PRO A 157 22.43 -23.57 12.74
C PRO A 157 21.35 -24.13 13.68
#